data_AF-A0A8H6Z113-F1
#
_entry.id   AF-A0A8H6Z113-F1
#
_cell.length_a   1.000
_cell.length_b   1.000
_cell.length_c   1.000
_cell.angle_alpha   90.00
_cell.angle_beta   90.00
_cell.angle_gamma   90.00
#
_symmetry.space_group_name_H-M   'P 1'
#
loop_
_entity.id
_entity.type
_entity.pdbx_description
1 polymer ?
#
loop_
_entity_poly.entity_id
_entity_poly.type
_entity_poly.pdbx_seq_one_letter_code
_entity_poly.pdbx_strand_id
1 'polypeptide(L)'
;MASSLAVIPWNAESNKAVAKIDENSHPEGGRWALLLKAIWSPTPGRTMDQVYTTLGKAVEAQANRAAYALGLGPQVVAQKIKVYFGNREETIQQLELLATAVPPKLEKRCLKLMKYALLTESANVQHQAFKNIVHLVTSFPGLRLVFLHTKFLNASPSLDTVCQLWNHSSGSPDEDWEFWKILAATCLTEPDISTIVEGSPVSNLSNCQQEGLSVVEQLMIQHDCLDSQYSSALVLRYLGAILGFPAFWQDIGKIRCYVVNKLCSKLVKVFKDLGVDILALGPIEESELPFDYEGVDLLAINILTGVLCWFNKLNQNDWAKQPWYGSFKEVLQLLRSPRAGELLPHSSAHAISSFEGKLPTILEDAELELVVDGQ
;
A
#
# COMPACT_ATOMS: atom_id res chain seq x y z
N MET A 1 -3.56 7.15 -38.18
CA MET A 1 -2.61 6.04 -38.34
C MET A 1 -3.34 4.77 -37.97
N ALA A 2 -3.79 4.01 -38.98
CA ALA A 2 -4.63 2.82 -38.80
C ALA A 2 -3.73 1.60 -38.56
N SER A 3 -3.94 0.91 -37.44
CA SER A 3 -3.27 -0.37 -37.16
C SER A 3 -4.00 -1.47 -37.93
N SER A 4 -3.34 -2.02 -38.93
CA SER A 4 -3.78 -3.20 -39.67
C SER A 4 -3.70 -4.43 -38.75
N LEU A 5 -4.85 -5.05 -38.46
CA LEU A 5 -4.91 -6.39 -37.88
C LEU A 5 -4.76 -7.39 -39.02
N ALA A 6 -3.68 -8.16 -39.00
CA ALA A 6 -3.48 -9.28 -39.91
C ALA A 6 -4.44 -10.42 -39.54
N VAL A 7 -5.36 -10.75 -40.45
CA VAL A 7 -6.20 -11.94 -40.36
C VAL A 7 -5.39 -13.12 -40.92
N ILE A 8 -5.09 -14.11 -40.08
CA ILE A 8 -4.45 -15.35 -40.50
C ILE A 8 -5.56 -16.31 -40.96
N PRO A 9 -5.53 -16.84 -42.20
CA PRO A 9 -6.53 -17.81 -42.65
C PRO A 9 -6.27 -19.18 -42.01
N TRP A 10 -7.32 -19.78 -41.45
CA TRP A 10 -7.28 -21.17 -40.99
C TRP A 10 -7.39 -22.10 -42.21
N ASN A 11 -6.33 -22.85 -42.49
CA ASN A 11 -6.34 -23.92 -43.49
C ASN A 11 -6.39 -25.29 -42.77
N ALA A 12 -7.34 -26.15 -43.16
CA ALA A 12 -7.66 -27.40 -42.46
C ALA A 12 -6.82 -28.61 -42.90
N GLU A 13 -5.88 -28.45 -43.83
CA GLU A 13 -5.07 -29.55 -44.37
C GLU A 13 -3.57 -29.22 -44.37
N SER A 14 -2.90 -29.46 -43.23
CA SER A 14 -1.43 -29.60 -43.22
C SER A 14 -0.96 -30.33 -41.96
N ASN A 15 -1.17 -31.65 -41.93
CA ASN A 15 -0.36 -32.55 -41.11
C ASN A 15 1.00 -32.73 -41.83
N LYS A 16 2.08 -32.24 -41.20
CA LYS A 16 3.50 -32.18 -41.65
C LYS A 16 3.97 -30.83 -42.18
N ALA A 17 4.01 -29.83 -41.31
CA ALA A 17 5.00 -28.77 -41.39
C ALA A 17 5.45 -28.42 -39.96
N VAL A 18 6.53 -29.07 -39.48
CA VAL A 18 7.26 -28.59 -38.32
C VAL A 18 7.96 -27.31 -38.78
N ALA A 19 7.37 -26.17 -38.44
CA ALA A 19 7.99 -24.87 -38.65
C ALA A 19 9.29 -24.79 -37.83
N LYS A 20 10.41 -24.59 -38.53
CA LYS A 20 11.61 -23.98 -37.94
C LYS A 20 11.24 -22.56 -37.53
N ILE A 21 10.79 -22.39 -36.29
CA ILE A 21 10.72 -21.08 -35.66
C ILE A 21 12.16 -20.73 -35.28
N ASP A 22 12.70 -19.69 -35.89
CA ASP A 22 14.00 -19.14 -35.55
C ASP A 22 13.93 -18.58 -34.12
N GLU A 23 14.64 -19.20 -33.17
CA GLU A 23 14.59 -18.87 -31.74
C GLU A 23 15.16 -17.47 -31.42
N ASN A 24 15.71 -16.77 -32.42
CA ASN A 24 16.48 -15.54 -32.21
C ASN A 24 15.76 -14.23 -32.57
N SER A 25 14.54 -14.23 -33.11
CA SER A 25 13.97 -12.99 -33.70
C SER A 25 13.00 -12.18 -32.83
N HIS A 26 12.60 -12.65 -31.65
CA HIS A 26 11.89 -11.82 -30.65
C HIS A 26 11.77 -12.57 -29.31
N PRO A 27 11.97 -11.93 -28.15
CA PRO A 27 11.84 -12.59 -26.84
C PRO A 27 10.44 -13.18 -26.57
N GLU A 28 9.41 -12.73 -27.29
CA GLU A 28 8.07 -13.30 -27.22
C GLU A 28 7.88 -14.56 -28.11
N GLY A 29 8.65 -14.69 -29.20
CA GLY A 29 8.52 -15.81 -30.13
C GLY A 29 8.93 -17.16 -29.52
N GLY A 30 10.00 -17.17 -28.71
CA GLY A 30 10.42 -18.36 -27.96
C GLY A 30 9.39 -18.81 -26.91
N ARG A 31 8.62 -17.86 -26.34
CA ARG A 31 7.58 -18.14 -25.35
C ARG A 31 6.39 -18.88 -25.97
N TRP A 32 5.99 -18.50 -27.19
CA TRP A 32 4.94 -19.19 -27.95
C TRP A 32 5.37 -20.57 -28.46
N ALA A 33 6.64 -20.74 -28.83
CA ALA A 33 7.18 -22.04 -29.26
C ALA A 33 7.22 -23.08 -28.11
N LEU A 34 7.54 -22.64 -26.88
CA LEU A 34 7.46 -23.48 -25.68
C LEU A 34 6.01 -23.87 -25.33
N LEU A 35 5.07 -22.93 -25.49
CA LEU A 35 3.63 -23.14 -25.34
C LEU A 35 3.10 -24.20 -26.32
N LEU A 36 3.53 -24.16 -27.58
CA LEU A 36 3.14 -25.14 -28.60
C LEU A 36 3.75 -26.52 -28.34
N LYS A 37 4.97 -26.63 -27.79
CA LYS A 37 5.57 -27.91 -27.37
C LYS A 37 4.83 -28.56 -26.19
N ALA A 38 4.31 -27.76 -25.26
CA ALA A 38 3.60 -28.25 -24.08
C ALA A 38 2.25 -28.93 -24.41
N ILE A 39 1.57 -28.47 -25.46
CA ILE A 39 0.28 -29.03 -25.93
C ILE A 39 0.37 -30.52 -26.32
N TRP A 40 1.58 -31.03 -26.60
CA TRP A 40 1.81 -32.42 -27.04
C TRP A 40 2.27 -33.34 -25.89
N SER A 41 2.19 -32.90 -24.64
CA SER A 41 2.51 -33.74 -23.46
C SER A 41 1.36 -34.71 -23.11
N PRO A 42 1.65 -35.85 -22.47
CA PRO A 42 0.68 -36.91 -22.16
C PRO A 42 -0.42 -36.55 -21.13
N THR A 43 -0.52 -35.29 -20.69
CA THR A 43 -1.65 -34.77 -19.88
C THR A 43 -2.27 -33.51 -20.51
N PRO A 44 -2.89 -33.62 -21.70
CA PRO A 44 -3.34 -32.47 -22.49
C PRO A 44 -4.36 -31.58 -21.77
N GLY A 45 -5.17 -32.13 -20.85
CA GLY A 45 -6.16 -31.35 -20.10
C GLY A 45 -5.54 -30.29 -19.16
N ARG A 46 -4.53 -30.67 -18.37
CA ARG A 46 -3.85 -29.72 -17.46
C ARG A 46 -2.99 -28.72 -18.21
N THR A 47 -2.36 -29.16 -19.30
CA THR A 47 -1.55 -28.25 -20.11
C THR A 47 -2.41 -27.22 -20.83
N MET A 48 -3.55 -27.63 -21.41
CA MET A 48 -4.47 -26.69 -22.08
C MET A 48 -5.04 -25.66 -21.10
N ASP A 49 -5.39 -26.05 -19.88
CA ASP A 49 -5.86 -25.13 -18.84
C ASP A 49 -4.78 -24.08 -18.46
N GLN A 50 -3.53 -24.51 -18.31
CA GLN A 50 -2.39 -23.61 -18.09
C GLN A 50 -2.15 -22.67 -19.29
N VAL A 51 -2.29 -23.19 -20.52
CA VAL A 51 -2.17 -22.40 -21.75
C VAL A 51 -3.26 -21.32 -21.81
N TYR A 52 -4.52 -21.69 -21.59
CA TYR A 52 -5.64 -20.74 -21.59
C TYR A 52 -5.51 -19.71 -20.47
N THR A 53 -5.11 -20.14 -19.28
CA THR A 53 -4.86 -19.23 -18.15
C THR A 53 -3.74 -18.24 -18.46
N THR A 54 -2.64 -18.71 -19.04
CA THR A 54 -1.50 -17.85 -19.41
C THR A 54 -1.86 -16.88 -20.53
N LEU A 55 -2.55 -17.36 -21.57
CA LEU A 55 -3.03 -16.53 -22.67
C LEU A 55 -4.04 -15.50 -22.18
N GLY A 56 -4.99 -15.91 -21.34
CA GLY A 56 -5.98 -15.03 -20.71
C GLY A 56 -5.31 -13.90 -19.92
N LYS A 57 -4.34 -14.23 -19.05
CA LYS A 57 -3.54 -13.24 -18.30
C LYS A 57 -2.78 -12.28 -19.22
N ALA A 58 -2.21 -12.77 -20.33
CA ALA A 58 -1.49 -11.91 -21.28
C ALA A 58 -2.42 -10.94 -22.02
N VAL A 59 -3.59 -11.44 -22.47
CA VAL A 59 -4.62 -10.62 -23.13
C VAL A 59 -5.18 -9.58 -22.15
N GLU A 60 -5.48 -9.98 -20.92
CA GLU A 60 -5.93 -9.07 -19.86
C GLU A 60 -4.89 -7.99 -19.57
N ALA A 61 -3.61 -8.36 -19.44
CA ALA A 61 -2.52 -7.40 -19.21
C ALA A 61 -2.37 -6.41 -20.38
N GLN A 62 -2.58 -6.85 -21.62
CA GLN A 62 -2.55 -5.96 -22.78
C GLN A 62 -3.78 -5.04 -22.83
N ALA A 63 -4.97 -5.56 -22.52
CA ALA A 63 -6.19 -4.78 -22.42
C ALA A 63 -6.08 -3.72 -21.32
N ASN A 64 -5.54 -4.08 -20.16
CA ASN A 64 -5.28 -3.16 -19.04
C ASN A 64 -4.25 -2.08 -19.41
N ARG A 65 -3.18 -2.43 -20.13
CA ARG A 65 -2.21 -1.45 -20.66
C ARG A 65 -2.87 -0.50 -21.66
N ALA A 66 -3.70 -1.00 -22.57
CA ALA A 66 -4.44 -0.18 -23.51
C ALA A 66 -5.45 0.74 -22.81
N ALA A 67 -6.21 0.20 -21.84
CA ALA A 67 -7.13 0.97 -21.02
C ALA A 67 -6.40 2.10 -20.28
N TYR A 68 -5.25 1.81 -19.67
CA TYR A 68 -4.41 2.81 -19.01
C TYR A 68 -3.94 3.89 -19.99
N ALA A 69 -3.44 3.51 -21.17
CA ALA A 69 -3.03 4.45 -22.22
C ALA A 69 -4.18 5.32 -22.71
N LEU A 70 -5.40 4.79 -22.71
CA LEU A 70 -6.65 5.51 -23.01
C LEU A 70 -7.19 6.31 -21.81
N GLY A 71 -6.50 6.29 -20.66
CA GLY A 71 -6.89 7.02 -19.46
C GLY A 71 -8.11 6.42 -18.75
N LEU A 72 -8.33 5.11 -18.89
CA LEU A 72 -9.39 4.31 -18.28
C LEU A 72 -8.84 3.48 -17.10
N GLY A 73 -9.74 3.04 -16.24
CA GLY A 73 -9.43 2.18 -15.09
C GLY A 73 -9.29 2.93 -13.76
N PRO A 74 -9.31 2.19 -12.64
CA PRO A 74 -9.31 2.75 -11.30
C PRO A 74 -8.05 3.56 -11.00
N GLN A 75 -6.87 3.07 -11.39
CA GLN A 75 -5.59 3.75 -11.16
C GLN A 75 -5.52 5.14 -11.80
N VAL A 76 -6.01 5.29 -13.03
CA VAL A 76 -6.01 6.59 -13.72
C VAL A 76 -6.96 7.57 -13.02
N VAL A 77 -8.13 7.09 -12.56
CA VAL A 77 -9.07 7.93 -11.81
C VAL A 77 -8.47 8.33 -10.48
N ALA A 78 -7.84 7.41 -9.76
CA ALA A 78 -7.16 7.69 -8.51
C ALA A 78 -6.03 8.70 -8.68
N GLN A 79 -5.21 8.58 -9.73
CA GLN A 79 -4.19 9.58 -10.04
C GLN A 79 -4.79 10.96 -10.34
N LYS A 80 -5.92 11.02 -11.04
CA LYS A 80 -6.63 12.29 -11.26
C LYS A 80 -7.15 12.87 -9.94
N ILE A 81 -7.60 12.05 -8.99
CA ILE A 81 -7.98 12.50 -7.65
C ILE A 81 -6.75 13.02 -6.91
N LYS A 82 -5.62 12.31 -6.91
CA LYS A 82 -4.36 12.79 -6.31
C LYS A 82 -3.91 14.14 -6.87
N VAL A 83 -3.94 14.29 -8.20
CA VAL A 83 -3.59 15.55 -8.89
C VAL A 83 -4.52 16.71 -8.49
N TYR A 84 -5.77 16.44 -8.08
CA TYR A 84 -6.66 17.48 -7.58
C TYR A 84 -6.12 18.11 -6.28
N PHE A 85 -5.54 17.31 -5.38
CA PHE A 85 -4.93 17.79 -4.14
C PHE A 85 -3.56 18.43 -4.35
N GLY A 86 -3.00 18.30 -5.56
CA GLY A 86 -1.79 19.00 -5.95
C GLY A 86 -0.54 18.51 -5.22
N ASN A 87 0.39 19.42 -4.98
CA ASN A 87 1.56 19.15 -4.14
C ASN A 87 1.19 19.17 -2.64
N ARG A 88 2.16 18.94 -1.74
CA ARG A 88 1.90 18.84 -0.29
C ARG A 88 1.35 20.13 0.34
N GLU A 89 1.77 21.30 -0.15
CA GLU A 89 1.29 22.59 0.37
C GLU A 89 -0.13 22.89 -0.11
N GLU A 90 -0.39 22.63 -1.39
CA GLU A 90 -1.72 22.73 -1.99
C GLU A 90 -2.70 21.75 -1.35
N THR A 91 -2.24 20.57 -0.94
CA THR A 91 -3.08 19.54 -0.31
C THR A 91 -3.78 20.06 0.93
N ILE A 92 -3.06 20.77 1.82
CA ILE A 92 -3.65 21.29 3.06
C ILE A 92 -4.80 22.25 2.74
N GLN A 93 -4.56 23.20 1.82
CA GLN A 93 -5.59 24.16 1.40
C GLN A 93 -6.79 23.46 0.74
N GLN A 94 -6.54 22.44 -0.09
CA GLN A 94 -7.62 21.68 -0.73
C GLN A 94 -8.43 20.86 0.27
N LEU A 95 -7.82 20.31 1.31
CA LEU A 95 -8.52 19.59 2.38
C LEU A 95 -9.38 20.54 3.23
N GLU A 96 -8.88 21.74 3.53
CA GLU A 96 -9.68 22.77 4.21
C GLU A 96 -10.89 23.21 3.38
N LEU A 97 -10.70 23.42 2.07
CA LEU A 97 -11.81 23.70 1.15
C LEU A 97 -12.82 22.56 1.11
N LEU A 98 -12.34 21.31 1.12
CA LEU A 98 -13.19 20.13 1.08
C LEU A 98 -14.11 20.02 2.30
N ALA A 99 -13.66 20.48 3.47
CA ALA A 99 -14.48 20.54 4.68
C ALA A 99 -15.68 21.50 4.56
N THR A 100 -15.63 22.45 3.62
CA THR A 100 -16.71 23.44 3.42
C THR A 100 -17.68 23.05 2.31
N ALA A 101 -17.17 22.54 1.18
CA ALA A 101 -17.99 22.17 0.04
C ALA A 101 -17.29 21.12 -0.83
N VAL A 102 -18.06 20.15 -1.33
CA VAL A 102 -17.55 19.12 -2.23
C VAL A 102 -17.48 19.65 -3.67
N PRO A 103 -16.29 19.70 -4.30
CA PRO A 103 -16.17 20.13 -5.70
C PRO A 103 -16.83 19.11 -6.65
N PRO A 104 -17.72 19.53 -7.58
CA PRO A 104 -18.43 18.61 -8.48
C PRO A 104 -17.51 17.74 -9.34
N LYS A 105 -16.32 18.26 -9.71
CA LYS A 105 -15.32 17.50 -10.47
C LYS A 105 -14.70 16.37 -9.63
N LEU A 106 -14.47 16.61 -8.35
CA LEU A 106 -13.92 15.62 -7.41
C LEU A 106 -14.97 14.54 -7.14
N GLU A 107 -16.20 14.94 -6.83
CA GLU A 107 -17.35 14.04 -6.66
C GLU A 107 -17.53 13.11 -7.86
N LYS A 108 -17.52 13.66 -9.09
CA LYS A 108 -17.63 12.87 -10.32
C LYS A 108 -16.50 11.83 -10.46
N ARG A 109 -15.28 12.13 -9.98
CA ARG A 109 -14.15 11.22 -10.00
C ARG A 109 -14.28 10.13 -8.93
N CYS A 110 -14.65 10.50 -7.70
CA CYS A 110 -14.93 9.54 -6.63
C CYS A 110 -16.08 8.59 -7.02
N LEU A 111 -17.17 9.12 -7.58
CA LEU A 111 -18.26 8.32 -8.12
C LEU A 111 -17.78 7.37 -9.23
N LYS A 112 -16.89 7.82 -10.11
CA LYS A 112 -16.32 6.96 -11.16
C LYS A 112 -15.45 5.86 -10.56
N LEU A 113 -14.68 6.14 -9.52
CA LEU A 113 -13.88 5.12 -8.83
C LEU A 113 -14.76 4.10 -8.11
N MET A 114 -15.84 4.54 -7.46
CA MET A 114 -16.84 3.65 -6.84
C MET A 114 -17.51 2.73 -7.84
N LYS A 115 -17.73 3.18 -9.09
CA LYS A 115 -18.25 2.29 -10.14
C LYS A 115 -17.34 1.12 -10.43
N TYR A 116 -16.01 1.31 -10.34
CA TYR A 116 -15.05 0.23 -10.56
C TYR A 116 -15.08 -0.83 -9.46
N ALA A 117 -15.65 -0.50 -8.29
CA ALA A 117 -15.83 -1.43 -7.17
C ALA A 117 -17.11 -2.28 -7.26
N LEU A 118 -18.03 -1.98 -8.20
CA LEU A 118 -19.30 -2.70 -8.33
C LEU A 118 -19.13 -4.04 -9.06
N LEU A 119 -20.07 -4.97 -8.82
CA LEU A 119 -20.11 -6.33 -9.41
C LEU A 119 -20.15 -6.35 -10.95
N THR A 120 -20.42 -5.23 -11.61
CA THR A 120 -20.37 -5.13 -13.08
C THR A 120 -18.96 -5.21 -13.66
N GLU A 121 -17.94 -5.13 -12.82
CA GLU A 121 -16.53 -5.09 -13.19
C GLU A 121 -15.84 -6.39 -12.80
N SER A 122 -14.74 -6.72 -13.48
CA SER A 122 -13.95 -7.92 -13.13
C SER A 122 -13.34 -7.82 -11.72
N ALA A 123 -13.12 -8.95 -11.06
CA ALA A 123 -12.51 -9.01 -9.73
C ALA A 123 -11.18 -8.23 -9.62
N ASN A 124 -10.30 -8.30 -10.63
CA ASN A 124 -9.04 -7.55 -10.65
C ASN A 124 -9.25 -6.02 -10.69
N VAL A 125 -10.24 -5.55 -11.47
CA VAL A 125 -10.59 -4.13 -11.52
C VAL A 125 -11.20 -3.66 -10.19
N GLN A 126 -12.07 -4.46 -9.59
CA GLN A 126 -12.62 -4.18 -8.25
C GLN A 126 -11.51 -4.11 -7.20
N HIS A 127 -10.60 -5.09 -7.21
CA HIS A 127 -9.46 -5.14 -6.30
C HIS A 127 -8.62 -3.86 -6.39
N GLN A 128 -8.23 -3.46 -7.60
CA GLN A 128 -7.51 -2.20 -7.81
C GLN A 128 -8.32 -0.98 -7.36
N ALA A 129 -9.65 -0.99 -7.52
CA ALA A 129 -10.51 0.07 -7.02
C ALA A 129 -10.49 0.13 -5.49
N PHE A 130 -10.60 -1.00 -4.79
CA PHE A 130 -10.53 -1.10 -3.33
C PHE A 130 -9.21 -0.52 -2.80
N LYS A 131 -8.07 -0.98 -3.32
CA LYS A 131 -6.74 -0.46 -2.94
C LYS A 131 -6.65 1.05 -3.13
N ASN A 132 -7.15 1.55 -4.25
CA ASN A 132 -7.17 2.99 -4.54
C ASN A 132 -8.10 3.77 -3.61
N ILE A 133 -9.27 3.23 -3.25
CA ILE A 133 -10.18 3.85 -2.27
C ILE A 133 -9.50 3.94 -0.91
N VAL A 134 -8.95 2.83 -0.41
CA VAL A 134 -8.21 2.80 0.87
C VAL A 134 -7.09 3.83 0.86
N HIS A 135 -6.24 3.80 -0.16
CA HIS A 135 -5.10 4.71 -0.25
C HIS A 135 -5.53 6.18 -0.31
N LEU A 136 -6.55 6.52 -1.11
CA LEU A 136 -7.03 7.90 -1.23
C LEU A 136 -7.67 8.40 0.06
N VAL A 137 -8.58 7.61 0.67
CA VAL A 137 -9.27 8.00 1.90
C VAL A 137 -8.28 8.22 3.03
N THR A 138 -7.30 7.33 3.17
CA THR A 138 -6.30 7.43 4.24
C THR A 138 -5.24 8.50 4.01
N SER A 139 -4.94 8.84 2.76
CA SER A 139 -3.99 9.91 2.43
C SER A 139 -4.60 11.32 2.49
N PHE A 140 -5.92 11.44 2.35
CA PHE A 140 -6.62 12.72 2.25
C PHE A 140 -7.82 12.75 3.21
N PRO A 141 -7.62 13.11 4.48
CA PRO A 141 -8.68 13.25 5.48
C PRO A 141 -9.90 14.06 4.98
N GLY A 142 -11.11 13.54 5.19
CA GLY A 142 -12.34 14.17 4.70
C GLY A 142 -12.74 13.74 3.29
N LEU A 143 -11.85 13.12 2.49
CA LEU A 143 -12.21 12.56 1.18
C LEU A 143 -13.22 11.42 1.31
N ARG A 144 -13.23 10.70 2.43
CA ARG A 144 -14.23 9.69 2.77
C ARG A 144 -15.65 10.22 2.63
N LEU A 145 -15.90 11.45 3.11
CA LEU A 145 -17.22 12.08 3.01
C LEU A 145 -17.66 12.20 1.55
N VAL A 146 -16.76 12.53 0.62
CA VAL A 146 -17.09 12.61 -0.81
C VAL A 146 -17.54 11.25 -1.36
N PHE A 147 -16.91 10.15 -0.93
CA PHE A 147 -17.32 8.81 -1.31
C PHE A 147 -18.71 8.46 -0.74
N LEU A 148 -18.99 8.84 0.50
CA LEU A 148 -20.29 8.62 1.14
C LEU A 148 -21.44 9.43 0.50
N HIS A 149 -21.15 10.59 -0.08
CA HIS A 149 -22.14 11.37 -0.83
C HIS A 149 -22.45 10.80 -2.22
N THR A 150 -21.72 9.78 -2.67
CA THR A 150 -22.03 9.15 -3.96
C THR A 150 -23.35 8.40 -3.89
N LYS A 151 -24.14 8.47 -4.96
CA LYS A 151 -25.47 7.83 -5.08
C LYS A 151 -25.55 6.32 -4.81
N PHE A 152 -24.43 5.64 -4.63
CA PHE A 152 -24.36 4.22 -4.36
C PHE A 152 -24.50 3.89 -2.87
N LEU A 153 -24.15 4.85 -2.01
CA LEU A 153 -24.16 4.71 -0.58
C LEU A 153 -25.21 5.64 0.01
N ASN A 154 -25.91 5.17 1.03
CA ASN A 154 -26.71 6.05 1.88
C ASN A 154 -25.77 6.89 2.76
N ALA A 155 -26.28 7.93 3.40
CA ALA A 155 -25.48 8.82 4.25
C ALA A 155 -24.74 8.10 5.40
N SER A 156 -25.20 6.91 5.81
CA SER A 156 -24.56 6.10 6.86
C SER A 156 -24.70 4.62 6.52
N PRO A 157 -23.85 4.09 5.61
CA PRO A 157 -23.90 2.70 5.23
C PRO A 157 -23.24 1.84 6.31
N SER A 158 -23.79 0.65 6.59
CA SER A 158 -23.11 -0.34 7.42
C SER A 158 -22.03 -1.07 6.63
N LEU A 159 -21.02 -1.63 7.31
CA LEU A 159 -19.96 -2.44 6.71
C LEU A 159 -20.55 -3.55 5.80
N ASP A 160 -21.51 -4.30 6.33
CA ASP A 160 -22.20 -5.37 5.60
C ASP A 160 -22.91 -4.86 4.34
N THR A 161 -23.53 -3.68 4.40
CA THR A 161 -24.22 -3.09 3.24
C THR A 161 -23.21 -2.76 2.13
N VAL A 162 -22.07 -2.17 2.48
CA VAL A 162 -21.02 -1.84 1.50
C VAL A 162 -20.40 -3.12 0.92
N CYS A 163 -20.07 -4.10 1.76
CA CYS A 163 -19.53 -5.37 1.30
C CYS A 163 -20.50 -6.13 0.40
N GLN A 164 -21.80 -6.15 0.73
CA GLN A 164 -22.83 -6.78 -0.12
C GLN A 164 -22.96 -6.10 -1.48
N LEU A 165 -22.86 -4.77 -1.53
CA LEU A 165 -22.85 -4.02 -2.79
C LEU A 165 -21.66 -4.38 -3.68
N TRP A 166 -20.53 -4.76 -3.09
CA TRP A 166 -19.28 -5.09 -3.78
C TRP A 166 -19.03 -6.58 -3.95
N ASN A 167 -19.90 -7.45 -3.42
CA ASN A 167 -19.76 -8.89 -3.56
C ASN A 167 -19.71 -9.28 -5.03
N HIS A 168 -18.83 -10.22 -5.37
CA HIS A 168 -18.67 -10.75 -6.71
C HIS A 168 -19.38 -12.12 -6.79
N SER A 169 -20.12 -12.37 -7.87
CA SER A 169 -20.98 -13.56 -7.97
C SER A 169 -20.27 -14.83 -8.47
N SER A 170 -18.99 -14.77 -8.83
CA SER A 170 -18.28 -15.91 -9.40
C SER A 170 -17.06 -16.33 -8.58
N GLY A 171 -17.12 -17.54 -8.01
CA GLY A 171 -16.01 -18.23 -7.36
C GLY A 171 -15.75 -17.80 -5.92
N SER A 172 -15.03 -18.64 -5.16
CA SER A 172 -14.44 -18.22 -3.89
C SER A 172 -13.40 -17.13 -4.18
N PRO A 173 -13.61 -15.88 -3.73
CA PRO A 173 -12.64 -14.82 -3.98
C PRO A 173 -11.30 -15.15 -3.32
N ASP A 174 -10.23 -14.64 -3.92
CA ASP A 174 -8.88 -14.64 -3.35
C ASP A 174 -8.89 -13.94 -1.98
N GLU A 175 -8.10 -14.42 -1.03
CA GLU A 175 -8.06 -13.88 0.35
C GLU A 175 -7.60 -12.42 0.35
N ASP A 176 -6.63 -12.08 -0.51
CA ASP A 176 -6.18 -10.69 -0.70
C ASP A 176 -7.32 -9.81 -1.22
N TRP A 177 -8.11 -10.31 -2.19
CA TRP A 177 -9.27 -9.59 -2.70
C TRP A 177 -10.30 -9.28 -1.61
N GLU A 178 -10.61 -10.29 -0.78
CA GLU A 178 -11.58 -10.15 0.32
C GLU A 178 -11.07 -9.18 1.39
N PHE A 179 -9.78 -9.26 1.72
CA PHE A 179 -9.11 -8.34 2.63
C PHE A 179 -9.26 -6.89 2.18
N TRP A 180 -8.91 -6.59 0.93
CA TRP A 180 -9.00 -5.21 0.42
C TRP A 180 -10.44 -4.73 0.31
N LYS A 181 -11.39 -5.60 -0.02
CA LYS A 181 -12.82 -5.25 -0.01
C LYS A 181 -13.26 -4.82 1.38
N ILE A 182 -12.97 -5.64 2.41
CA ILE A 182 -13.37 -5.34 3.79
C ILE A 182 -12.64 -4.10 4.31
N LEU A 183 -11.34 -3.96 4.03
CA LEU A 183 -10.58 -2.77 4.43
C LEU A 183 -11.11 -1.50 3.76
N ALA A 184 -11.43 -1.54 2.45
CA ALA A 184 -12.03 -0.41 1.74
C ALA A 184 -13.41 -0.05 2.30
N ALA A 185 -14.22 -1.05 2.66
CA ALA A 185 -15.53 -0.82 3.24
C ALA A 185 -15.40 -0.21 4.64
N THR A 186 -14.49 -0.74 5.46
CA THR A 186 -14.13 -0.21 6.79
C THR A 186 -13.68 1.25 6.68
N CYS A 187 -12.84 1.60 5.70
CA CYS A 187 -12.42 2.99 5.47
C CYS A 187 -13.60 3.95 5.26
N LEU A 188 -14.72 3.48 4.70
CA LEU A 188 -15.90 4.30 4.44
C LEU A 188 -16.84 4.34 5.66
N THR A 189 -16.96 3.24 6.38
CA THR A 189 -17.99 3.06 7.42
C THR A 189 -17.50 3.32 8.85
N GLU A 190 -16.19 3.30 9.10
CA GLU A 190 -15.62 3.37 10.44
C GLU A 190 -15.75 4.78 11.07
N PRO A 191 -16.59 4.96 12.11
CA PRO A 191 -16.93 6.28 12.61
C PRO A 191 -15.91 6.83 13.60
N ASP A 192 -15.29 6.00 14.44
CA ASP A 192 -14.51 6.47 15.58
C ASP A 192 -13.17 7.05 15.11
N ILE A 193 -12.46 6.29 14.25
CA ILE A 193 -11.22 6.75 13.63
C ILE A 193 -11.49 7.98 12.76
N SER A 194 -12.57 7.95 11.96
CA SER A 194 -12.93 9.08 11.09
C SER A 194 -13.27 10.33 11.91
N THR A 195 -13.90 10.20 13.07
CA THR A 195 -14.20 11.35 13.94
C THR A 195 -12.92 12.00 14.47
N ILE A 196 -11.90 11.22 14.82
CA ILE A 196 -10.61 11.74 15.28
C ILE A 196 -9.92 12.54 14.17
N VAL A 197 -9.84 11.95 12.97
CA VAL A 197 -9.07 12.53 11.85
C VAL A 197 -9.85 13.64 11.14
N GLU A 198 -11.13 13.43 10.85
CA GLU A 198 -11.97 14.36 10.08
C GLU A 198 -12.66 15.41 10.96
N GLY A 199 -12.78 15.17 12.27
CA GLY A 199 -13.27 16.15 13.24
C GLY A 199 -12.22 17.20 13.63
N SER A 200 -10.97 17.00 13.22
CA SER A 200 -9.87 17.92 13.50
C SER A 200 -9.56 18.79 12.28
N PRO A 201 -9.31 20.10 12.45
CA PRO A 201 -8.77 20.94 11.37
C PRO A 201 -7.47 20.34 10.80
N VAL A 202 -7.26 20.45 9.50
CA VAL A 202 -6.10 19.86 8.80
C VAL A 202 -4.79 20.38 9.39
N SER A 203 -4.73 21.67 9.75
CA SER A 203 -3.60 22.30 10.44
C SER A 203 -3.22 21.64 11.77
N ASN A 204 -4.17 20.95 12.40
CA ASN A 204 -4.01 20.34 13.72
C ASN A 204 -3.58 18.87 13.64
N LEU A 205 -3.74 18.21 12.50
CA LEU A 205 -3.42 16.78 12.34
C LEU A 205 -1.97 16.46 12.72
N SER A 206 -1.04 17.33 12.33
CA SER A 206 0.39 17.20 12.64
C SER A 206 0.84 17.96 13.90
N ASN A 207 -0.07 18.60 14.63
CA ASN A 207 0.29 19.45 15.75
C ASN A 207 0.29 18.67 17.08
N CYS A 208 1.48 18.48 17.66
CA CYS A 208 1.65 17.82 18.97
C CYS A 208 1.66 18.80 20.16
N GLN A 209 1.50 20.11 19.96
CA GLN A 209 1.62 21.12 21.02
C GLN A 209 0.26 21.61 21.54
N GLN A 210 -0.82 20.89 21.24
CA GLN A 210 -2.17 21.28 21.63
C GLN A 210 -2.46 20.95 23.11
N GLU A 211 -3.43 21.64 23.70
CA GLU A 211 -3.95 21.24 25.02
C GLU A 211 -4.70 19.91 24.87
N GLY A 212 -4.21 18.87 25.56
CA GLY A 212 -4.77 17.53 25.49
C GLY A 212 -3.97 16.57 24.60
N LEU A 213 -4.62 15.51 24.12
CA LEU A 213 -4.00 14.50 23.26
C LEU A 213 -4.02 14.98 21.80
N SER A 214 -2.85 14.96 21.16
CA SER A 214 -2.78 15.21 19.72
C SER A 214 -3.50 14.11 18.91
N VAL A 215 -3.87 14.40 17.67
CA VAL A 215 -4.51 13.42 16.75
C VAL A 215 -3.67 12.15 16.63
N VAL A 216 -2.34 12.29 16.54
CA VAL A 216 -1.40 11.16 16.48
C VAL A 216 -1.46 10.31 17.74
N GLU A 217 -1.54 10.93 18.92
CA GLU A 217 -1.65 10.20 20.20
C GLU A 217 -3.01 9.51 20.34
N GLN A 218 -4.10 10.19 19.95
CA GLN A 218 -5.44 9.58 19.95
C GLN A 218 -5.49 8.36 19.04
N LEU A 219 -4.92 8.45 17.83
CA LEU A 219 -4.80 7.32 16.90
C LEU A 219 -3.96 6.18 17.49
N MET A 220 -2.81 6.48 18.11
CA MET A 220 -2.00 5.44 18.76
C MET A 220 -2.78 4.68 19.84
N ILE A 221 -3.56 5.40 20.66
CA ILE A 221 -4.43 4.81 21.69
C ILE A 221 -5.51 3.95 21.03
N GLN A 222 -6.18 4.44 19.99
CA GLN A 222 -7.19 3.65 19.28
C GLN A 222 -6.62 2.34 18.77
N HIS A 223 -5.45 2.36 18.13
CA HIS A 223 -4.82 1.11 17.68
C HIS A 223 -4.54 0.11 18.81
N ASP A 224 -4.30 0.56 20.05
CA ASP A 224 -4.11 -0.37 21.18
C ASP A 224 -5.44 -0.94 21.72
N CYS A 225 -6.56 -0.29 21.44
CA CYS A 225 -7.88 -0.68 21.92
C CYS A 225 -8.74 -1.41 20.88
N LEU A 226 -8.30 -1.47 19.62
CA LEU A 226 -9.07 -2.06 18.53
C LEU A 226 -8.84 -3.57 18.42
N ASP A 227 -9.93 -4.34 18.47
CA ASP A 227 -9.92 -5.79 18.24
C ASP A 227 -9.97 -6.15 16.74
N SER A 228 -10.37 -5.19 15.89
CA SER A 228 -10.48 -5.39 14.44
C SER A 228 -9.15 -5.11 13.74
N GLN A 229 -8.61 -6.12 13.03
CA GLN A 229 -7.41 -5.97 12.20
C GLN A 229 -7.56 -4.87 11.14
N TYR A 230 -8.78 -4.69 10.59
CA TYR A 230 -9.05 -3.70 9.55
C TYR A 230 -9.03 -2.28 10.10
N SER A 231 -9.59 -2.08 11.29
CA SER A 231 -9.56 -0.78 11.98
C SER A 231 -8.13 -0.46 12.42
N SER A 232 -7.36 -1.45 12.89
CA SER A 232 -5.95 -1.29 13.20
C SER A 232 -5.12 -0.87 11.97
N ALA A 233 -5.29 -1.56 10.84
CA ALA A 233 -4.67 -1.20 9.56
C ALA A 233 -5.04 0.22 9.12
N LEU A 234 -6.31 0.60 9.27
CA LEU A 234 -6.79 1.95 8.98
C LEU A 234 -6.08 3.01 9.83
N VAL A 235 -5.89 2.76 11.14
CA VAL A 235 -5.11 3.65 12.00
C VAL A 235 -3.67 3.79 11.52
N LEU A 236 -3.00 2.67 11.20
CA LEU A 236 -1.61 2.70 10.73
C LEU A 236 -1.46 3.55 9.46
N ARG A 237 -2.41 3.45 8.53
CA ARG A 237 -2.43 4.28 7.32
C ARG A 237 -2.63 5.75 7.62
N TYR A 238 -3.56 6.12 8.49
CA TYR A 238 -3.74 7.52 8.88
C TYR A 238 -2.52 8.08 9.60
N LEU A 239 -1.90 7.32 10.50
CA LEU A 239 -0.62 7.69 11.11
C LEU A 239 0.44 7.92 10.04
N GLY A 240 0.58 6.99 9.09
CA GLY A 240 1.49 7.12 7.96
C GLY A 240 1.24 8.41 7.16
N ALA A 241 -0.01 8.69 6.80
CA ALA A 241 -0.38 9.89 6.05
C ALA A 241 -0.09 11.19 6.80
N ILE A 242 -0.47 11.27 8.08
CA ILE A 242 -0.23 12.45 8.93
C ILE A 242 1.26 12.72 9.09
N LEU A 243 2.07 11.68 9.32
CA LEU A 243 3.53 11.79 9.38
C LEU A 243 4.14 12.14 8.03
N GLY A 244 3.41 12.00 6.92
CA GLY A 244 3.81 12.50 5.61
C GLY A 244 3.83 14.04 5.53
N PHE A 245 3.19 14.76 6.45
CA PHE A 245 3.18 16.22 6.47
C PHE A 245 4.51 16.79 6.98
N PRO A 246 5.21 17.65 6.21
CA PRO A 246 6.47 18.25 6.65
C PRO A 246 6.35 19.03 7.97
N ALA A 247 5.19 19.64 8.21
CA ALA A 247 4.89 20.40 9.43
C ALA A 247 5.08 19.56 10.71
N PHE A 248 4.81 18.25 10.65
CA PHE A 248 5.09 17.36 11.77
C PHE A 248 6.58 17.38 12.13
N TRP A 249 7.49 17.38 11.16
CA TRP A 249 8.93 17.21 11.40
C TRP A 249 9.73 18.51 11.55
N GLN A 250 9.08 19.68 11.53
CA GLN A 250 9.77 20.97 11.54
C GLN A 250 10.52 21.25 12.85
N ASP A 251 9.94 20.87 13.99
CA ASP A 251 10.45 21.17 15.34
C ASP A 251 10.86 19.89 16.10
N ILE A 252 11.96 19.97 16.85
CA ILE A 252 12.53 18.88 17.66
C ILE A 252 12.25 19.15 19.15
N GLY A 253 10.98 19.45 19.45
CA GLY A 253 10.50 19.69 20.81
C GLY A 253 10.37 18.39 21.61
N LYS A 254 10.46 18.50 22.96
CA LYS A 254 10.38 17.36 23.88
C LYS A 254 9.14 16.48 23.66
N ILE A 255 7.97 17.10 23.50
CA ILE A 255 6.70 16.37 23.30
C ILE A 255 6.77 15.55 22.00
N ARG A 256 7.27 16.14 20.92
CA ARG A 256 7.36 15.43 19.64
C ARG A 256 8.39 14.31 19.66
N CYS A 257 9.53 14.51 20.33
CA CYS A 257 10.50 13.43 20.56
C CYS A 257 9.87 12.25 21.31
N TYR A 258 9.01 12.52 22.30
CA TYR A 258 8.28 11.48 23.03
C TYR A 258 7.26 10.75 22.14
N VAL A 259 6.49 11.48 21.32
CA VAL A 259 5.54 10.89 20.36
C VAL A 259 6.26 10.00 19.35
N VAL A 260 7.38 10.46 18.78
CA VAL A 260 8.16 9.65 17.82
C VAL A 260 8.77 8.42 18.48
N ASN A 261 9.24 8.52 19.73
CA ASN A 261 9.69 7.35 20.48
C ASN A 261 8.59 6.28 20.59
N LYS A 262 7.37 6.68 20.96
CA LYS A 262 6.20 5.79 21.03
C LYS A 262 5.86 5.17 19.68
N LEU A 263 5.86 5.97 18.61
CA LEU A 263 5.61 5.49 17.25
C LEU A 263 6.64 4.43 16.83
N CYS A 264 7.93 4.68 17.09
CA CYS A 264 8.99 3.70 16.81
C CYS A 264 8.77 2.41 17.61
N SER A 265 8.51 2.50 18.91
CA SER A 265 8.24 1.31 19.75
C SER A 265 7.02 0.52 19.25
N LYS A 266 5.96 1.20 18.83
CA LYS A 266 4.77 0.55 18.24
C LYS A 266 5.11 -0.11 16.91
N LEU A 267 5.89 0.54 16.04
CA LEU A 267 6.31 -0.02 14.76
C LEU A 267 7.20 -1.25 14.93
N VAL A 268 8.11 -1.25 15.92
CA VAL A 268 8.89 -2.44 16.32
C VAL A 268 7.97 -3.61 16.66
N LYS A 269 6.92 -3.37 17.46
CA LYS A 269 5.96 -4.41 17.82
C LYS A 269 5.26 -4.96 16.56
N VAL A 270 4.77 -4.08 15.69
CA VAL A 270 4.13 -4.46 14.43
C VAL A 270 5.08 -5.29 13.55
N PHE A 271 6.35 -4.92 13.46
CA PHE A 271 7.35 -5.70 12.71
C PHE A 271 7.58 -7.10 13.29
N LYS A 272 7.61 -7.24 14.62
CA LYS A 272 7.71 -8.54 15.29
C LYS A 272 6.45 -9.38 15.07
N ASP A 273 5.27 -8.76 15.15
CA ASP A 273 4.01 -9.43 14.85
C ASP A 273 3.94 -9.92 13.38
N LEU A 274 4.63 -9.21 12.47
CA LEU A 274 4.83 -9.61 11.06
C LEU A 274 5.96 -10.63 10.84
N GLY A 275 6.71 -11.01 11.88
CA GLY A 275 7.85 -11.92 11.77
C GLY A 275 9.05 -11.34 11.01
N VAL A 276 9.23 -10.01 11.01
CA VAL A 276 10.36 -9.32 10.35
C VAL A 276 11.70 -9.63 11.02
N ASP A 277 11.68 -9.99 12.31
CA ASP A 277 12.84 -10.35 13.13
C ASP A 277 13.30 -11.81 12.96
N ILE A 278 12.53 -12.63 12.24
CA ILE A 278 12.87 -14.03 11.96
C ILE A 278 14.06 -14.07 10.99
N LEU A 279 15.22 -14.51 11.49
CA LEU A 279 16.48 -14.56 10.74
C LEU A 279 16.49 -15.62 9.62
N ALA A 280 15.69 -16.67 9.77
CA ALA A 280 15.62 -17.75 8.79
C ALA A 280 14.66 -17.37 7.66
N LEU A 281 15.15 -17.42 6.41
CA LEU A 281 14.32 -17.45 5.20
C LEU A 281 13.64 -18.82 5.06
N GLY A 282 12.96 -19.26 6.12
CA GLY A 282 12.04 -20.37 6.04
C GLY A 282 10.87 -20.01 5.12
N PRO A 283 10.14 -21.00 4.58
CA PRO A 283 8.85 -20.71 3.96
C PRO A 283 8.05 -19.88 4.95
N ILE A 284 7.43 -18.80 4.45
CA ILE A 284 6.45 -18.06 5.22
C ILE A 284 5.42 -19.12 5.61
N GLU A 285 5.35 -19.49 6.89
CA GLU A 285 4.10 -20.06 7.37
C GLU A 285 3.10 -18.96 7.06
N GLU A 286 2.34 -19.15 5.99
CA GLU A 286 1.35 -18.20 5.52
C GLU A 286 0.55 -17.83 6.76
N SER A 287 0.78 -16.61 7.26
CA SER A 287 -0.01 -16.09 8.35
C SER A 287 -1.44 -16.27 7.89
N GLU A 288 -2.26 -16.97 8.67
CA GLU A 288 -3.63 -17.35 8.28
C GLU A 288 -4.51 -16.13 7.96
N LEU A 289 -4.02 -14.90 8.20
CA LEU A 289 -4.75 -13.67 8.00
C LEU A 289 -3.99 -12.68 7.09
N PRO A 290 -4.64 -12.18 6.02
CA PRO A 290 -4.08 -11.14 5.17
C PRO A 290 -3.84 -9.85 5.96
N PHE A 291 -2.74 -9.15 5.65
CA PHE A 291 -2.25 -8.00 6.40
C PHE A 291 -1.94 -6.80 5.50
N ASP A 292 -2.08 -5.57 6.02
CA ASP A 292 -1.83 -4.33 5.27
C ASP A 292 -0.34 -3.95 5.25
N TYR A 293 0.47 -4.73 4.52
CA TYR A 293 1.90 -4.46 4.36
C TYR A 293 2.17 -3.07 3.79
N GLU A 294 1.34 -2.61 2.85
CA GLU A 294 1.48 -1.27 2.24
C GLU A 294 1.28 -0.14 3.26
N GLY A 295 0.33 -0.28 4.18
CA GLY A 295 0.08 0.71 5.24
C GLY A 295 1.23 0.78 6.24
N VAL A 296 1.81 -0.36 6.60
CA VAL A 296 2.99 -0.43 7.48
C VAL A 296 4.24 0.13 6.79
N ASP A 297 4.46 -0.22 5.52
CA ASP A 297 5.59 0.29 4.74
C ASP A 297 5.50 1.82 4.59
N LEU A 298 4.29 2.36 4.38
CA LEU A 298 4.02 3.80 4.35
C LEU A 298 4.30 4.50 5.69
N LEU A 299 3.92 3.88 6.82
CA LEU A 299 4.21 4.42 8.14
C LEU A 299 5.73 4.45 8.38
N ALA A 300 6.41 3.35 8.10
CA ALA A 300 7.85 3.20 8.27
C ALA A 300 8.62 4.23 7.42
N ILE A 301 8.31 4.35 6.13
CA ILE A 301 9.00 5.29 5.23
C ILE A 301 8.88 6.75 5.70
N ASN A 302 7.70 7.15 6.19
CA ASN A 302 7.49 8.53 6.66
C ASN A 302 8.19 8.80 7.99
N ILE A 303 8.29 7.81 8.90
CA ILE A 303 9.11 7.91 10.11
C ILE A 303 10.59 8.05 9.73
N LEU A 304 11.11 7.19 8.86
CA LEU A 304 12.51 7.25 8.41
C LEU A 304 12.83 8.60 7.77
N THR A 305 12.01 9.06 6.83
CA THR A 305 12.19 10.34 6.14
C THR A 305 12.19 11.50 7.13
N GLY A 306 11.28 11.47 8.10
CA GLY A 306 11.16 12.46 9.15
C GLY A 306 12.35 12.54 10.08
N VAL A 307 12.78 11.40 10.61
CA VAL A 307 13.95 11.30 11.50
C VAL A 307 15.24 11.65 10.76
N LEU A 308 15.36 11.32 9.47
CA LEU A 308 16.48 11.77 8.65
C LEU A 308 16.59 13.30 8.60
N CYS A 309 15.46 14.01 8.52
CA CYS A 309 15.44 15.47 8.60
C CYS A 309 15.98 15.97 9.94
N TRP A 310 15.72 15.27 11.05
CA TRP A 310 16.25 15.62 12.37
C TRP A 310 17.74 15.34 12.51
N PHE A 311 18.23 14.20 12.01
CA PHE A 311 19.66 13.92 12.00
C PHE A 311 20.46 14.98 11.26
N ASN A 312 19.92 15.51 10.16
CA ASN A 312 20.58 16.58 9.41
C ASN A 312 20.57 17.94 10.14
N LYS A 313 19.70 18.12 11.15
CA LYS A 313 19.62 19.34 11.97
C LYS A 313 20.42 19.26 13.27
N LEU A 314 20.58 18.06 13.83
CA LEU A 314 21.25 17.82 15.11
C LEU A 314 22.74 17.51 14.92
N ASN A 315 23.58 17.95 15.85
CA ASN A 315 24.97 17.48 15.91
C ASN A 315 24.99 15.97 16.17
N GLN A 316 25.93 15.24 15.56
CA GLN A 316 26.08 13.79 15.72
C GLN A 316 26.16 13.36 17.19
N ASN A 317 26.88 14.12 18.01
CA ASN A 317 27.06 13.86 19.45
C ASN A 317 25.76 14.00 20.27
N ASP A 318 24.71 14.60 19.71
CA ASP A 318 23.44 14.82 20.39
C ASP A 318 22.35 13.82 19.98
N TRP A 319 22.63 12.97 18.98
CA TRP A 319 21.70 11.95 18.49
C TRP A 319 21.37 10.93 19.58
N ALA A 320 22.41 10.33 20.20
CA ALA A 320 22.26 9.33 21.24
C ALA A 320 21.57 9.85 22.51
N LYS A 321 21.49 11.18 22.68
CA LYS A 321 20.79 11.82 23.81
C LYS A 321 19.30 12.00 23.55
N GLN A 322 18.84 11.77 22.32
CA GLN A 322 17.43 11.96 21.98
C GLN A 322 16.57 10.79 22.49
N PRO A 323 15.39 11.06 23.08
CA PRO A 323 14.52 10.00 23.62
C PRO A 323 14.08 8.94 22.60
N TRP A 324 13.98 9.31 21.31
CA TRP A 324 13.54 8.42 20.24
C TRP A 324 14.66 7.56 19.63
N TYR A 325 15.92 7.86 19.93
CA TYR A 325 17.07 7.28 19.23
C TYR A 325 17.16 5.75 19.42
N GLY A 326 16.93 5.26 20.64
CA GLY A 326 16.96 3.83 20.95
C GLY A 326 15.94 3.02 20.14
N SER A 327 14.66 3.36 20.25
CA SER A 327 13.60 2.68 19.49
C SER A 327 13.77 2.85 17.98
N PHE A 328 14.25 4.00 17.51
CA PHE A 328 14.51 4.21 16.09
C PHE A 328 15.67 3.33 15.56
N LYS A 329 16.73 3.12 16.37
CA LYS A 329 17.82 2.19 16.04
C LYS A 329 17.27 0.78 15.83
N GLU A 330 16.36 0.33 16.70
CA GLU A 330 15.71 -0.99 16.57
C GLU A 330 14.85 -1.10 15.29
N VAL A 331 14.05 -0.07 14.97
CA VAL A 331 13.31 0.01 13.70
C VAL A 331 14.24 -0.16 12.49
N LEU A 332 15.37 0.54 12.48
CA LEU A 332 16.35 0.44 11.39
C LEU A 332 16.98 -0.94 11.27
N GLN A 333 17.27 -1.61 12.39
CA GLN A 333 17.81 -2.97 12.37
C GLN A 333 16.82 -3.94 11.74
N LEU A 334 15.55 -3.87 12.15
CA LEU A 334 14.50 -4.73 11.62
C LEU A 334 14.30 -4.48 10.11
N LEU A 335 14.27 -3.22 9.68
CA LEU A 335 14.12 -2.88 8.25
C LEU A 335 15.31 -3.27 7.36
N ARG A 336 16.48 -3.47 7.97
CA ARG A 336 17.68 -3.97 7.27
C ARG A 336 17.75 -5.50 7.23
N SER A 337 16.80 -6.20 7.87
CA SER A 337 16.73 -7.65 7.74
C SER A 337 16.36 -8.02 6.30
N PRO A 338 16.84 -9.17 5.77
CA PRO A 338 16.43 -9.66 4.46
C PRO A 338 14.91 -9.79 4.35
N ARG A 339 14.25 -10.18 5.45
CA ARG A 339 12.81 -10.37 5.53
C ARG A 339 12.03 -9.08 5.33
N ALA A 340 12.51 -7.97 5.87
CA ALA A 340 11.90 -6.67 5.62
C ALA A 340 11.97 -6.28 4.13
N GLY A 341 13.00 -6.70 3.40
CA GLY A 341 13.11 -6.44 1.96
C GLY A 341 11.99 -7.11 1.13
N GLU A 342 11.48 -8.24 1.60
CA GLU A 342 10.35 -8.95 0.97
C GLU A 342 8.99 -8.34 1.35
N LEU A 343 8.79 -8.06 2.64
CA LEU A 343 7.50 -7.62 3.18
C LEU A 343 7.27 -6.11 3.08
N LEU A 344 8.33 -5.32 3.22
CA LEU A 344 8.32 -3.86 3.37
C LEU A 344 9.38 -3.21 2.46
N PRO A 345 9.29 -3.43 1.13
CA PRO A 345 10.38 -3.15 0.21
C PRO A 345 10.79 -1.67 0.18
N HIS A 346 9.85 -0.74 0.35
CA HIS A 346 10.16 0.68 0.22
C HIS A 346 10.90 1.23 1.44
N SER A 347 10.43 0.93 2.64
CA SER A 347 11.09 1.34 3.88
C SER A 347 12.39 0.59 4.11
N SER A 348 12.49 -0.69 3.72
CA SER A 348 13.75 -1.44 3.75
C SER A 348 14.80 -0.80 2.83
N ALA A 349 14.46 -0.55 1.56
CA ALA A 349 15.37 0.11 0.62
C ALA A 349 15.80 1.51 1.11
N HIS A 350 14.90 2.26 1.74
CA HIS A 350 15.21 3.58 2.29
C HIS A 350 16.10 3.50 3.55
N ALA A 351 15.85 2.53 4.43
CA ALA A 351 16.67 2.27 5.62
C ALA A 351 18.12 1.86 5.28
N ILE A 352 18.30 1.13 4.19
CA ILE A 352 19.61 0.78 3.65
C ILE A 352 20.26 2.04 3.06
N SER A 353 19.65 2.62 2.01
CA SER A 353 20.27 3.69 1.23
C SER A 353 20.49 5.02 1.97
N SER A 354 19.57 5.42 2.86
CA SER A 354 19.59 6.77 3.44
C SER A 354 20.32 6.86 4.78
N PHE A 355 20.60 5.72 5.40
CA PHE A 355 21.25 5.61 6.71
C PHE A 355 22.54 4.78 6.67
N GLU A 356 23.01 4.40 5.48
CA GLU A 356 24.34 3.82 5.29
C GLU A 356 25.41 4.82 5.78
N GLY A 357 26.30 4.36 6.65
CA GLY A 357 27.38 5.19 7.24
C GLY A 357 26.95 6.26 8.25
N LYS A 358 25.64 6.50 8.45
CA LYS A 358 25.16 7.44 9.50
C LYS A 358 25.06 6.79 10.87
N LEU A 359 24.78 5.50 10.93
CA LEU A 359 24.66 4.76 12.19
C LEU A 359 25.62 3.57 12.11
N PRO A 360 26.51 3.37 13.11
CA PRO A 360 27.35 2.19 13.16
C PRO A 360 26.49 0.95 13.00
N THR A 361 26.89 0.08 12.08
CA THR A 361 26.23 -1.21 11.90
C THR A 361 26.42 -1.97 13.21
N ILE A 362 25.34 -2.33 13.91
CA ILE A 362 25.43 -3.05 15.20
C ILE A 362 26.22 -4.36 15.09
N LEU A 363 26.38 -4.90 13.88
CA LEU A 363 27.27 -6.04 13.63
C LEU A 363 28.72 -5.77 14.11
N GLU A 364 29.20 -4.52 14.05
CA GLU A 364 30.53 -4.17 14.56
C GLU A 364 30.59 -4.24 16.10
N ASP A 365 29.52 -3.87 16.80
CA ASP A 365 29.46 -3.91 18.27
C ASP A 365 29.26 -5.36 18.80
N ALA A 366 28.47 -6.18 18.12
CA ALA A 366 28.21 -7.57 18.52
C ALA A 366 29.40 -8.51 18.24
N GLU A 367 30.17 -8.27 17.18
CA GLU A 367 31.45 -8.97 16.95
C GLU A 367 32.51 -8.55 17.97
N LEU A 368 32.47 -7.31 18.47
CA LEU A 368 33.37 -6.84 19.53
C LEU A 368 33.04 -7.47 20.91
N GLU A 369 31.76 -7.67 21.26
CA GLU A 369 31.38 -8.33 22.52
C GLU A 369 31.72 -9.83 22.52
N LEU A 370 31.55 -10.53 21.39
CA LEU A 370 31.93 -11.95 21.28
C LEU A 370 33.46 -12.19 21.29
N VAL A 371 34.27 -11.18 20.97
CA VAL A 371 35.74 -11.26 21.06
C VAL A 371 36.25 -10.96 22.48
N VAL A 372 35.49 -10.23 23.29
CA VAL A 372 35.89 -9.86 24.66
C VAL A 372 35.56 -10.96 25.69
N ASP A 373 34.50 -11.74 25.49
CA ASP A 373 34.15 -12.87 26.37
C ASP A 373 34.91 -14.17 26.04
N GLY A 374 35.85 -14.11 25.09
CA GLY A 374 36.70 -15.23 24.65
C GLY A 374 38.17 -15.17 25.11
N GLN A 375 38.55 -14.30 26.05
CA GLN A 375 39.91 -14.19 26.59
C GLN A 375 40.04 -14.61 28.06
#